data_AF-A0A7S2H622-F1
#
_entry.id   AF-A0A7S2H622-F1
#
_cell.length_a   1.000
_cell.length_b   1.000
_cell.length_c   1.000
_cell.angle_alpha   90.00
_cell.angle_beta   90.00
_cell.angle_gamma   90.00
#
_symmetry.space_group_name_H-M   'P 1'
#
loop_
_entity.id
_entity.type
_entity.pdbx_description
1 polymer ?
#
loop_
_entity_poly.entity_id
_entity_poly.type
_entity_poly.pdbx_seq_one_letter_code
_entity_poly.pdbx_strand_id
1 'polypeptide(L)'
;PEALTEGAVVLKVLRMEGNQLTSELPSVWASPHLEHLDVSHNLMHGYLPKVLFLKENLHTLSLNHNRFNGHLPAGEEAWKCKALRILRLDHCRFQGPVPRDLFVACPALEVCLLNNNTFSEEIPRTMNHCPELIELDFHANFLSGSVPCIQLKDCTKLKQLNFHTQRGEEPLVVRADDGQKAALIAAVPDCFIIWPGEEENVEATREKEKKLAELKKGKEKAERERKAAYQQWKDSEEIAKKAQSTLAELEAHMAKVKAKAEEGAAKKRADFDAFMAKRDAELEVSTKLAKFEECLQ
;
A
#
# COMPACT_ATOMS: atom_id res chain seq x y z
N PRO A 1 -5.46 22.35 -2.81
CA PRO A 1 -4.13 22.63 -3.42
C PRO A 1 -3.72 24.10 -3.27
N GLU A 2 -4.59 25.05 -3.65
CA GLU A 2 -4.30 26.50 -3.56
C GLU A 2 -4.14 27.00 -2.10
N ALA A 3 -4.95 26.49 -1.17
CA ALA A 3 -4.85 26.83 0.25
C ALA A 3 -3.54 26.34 0.94
N LEU A 4 -2.83 25.36 0.36
CA LEU A 4 -1.52 24.92 0.89
C LEU A 4 -0.38 25.89 0.52
N THR A 5 -0.67 26.89 -0.32
CA THR A 5 0.36 27.61 -1.09
C THR A 5 0.24 29.12 -1.05
N GLU A 6 -0.88 29.67 -0.55
CA GLU A 6 -0.92 31.05 -0.08
C GLU A 6 0.11 31.22 1.05
N GLY A 7 1.26 31.82 0.74
CA GLY A 7 2.34 32.07 1.69
C GLY A 7 3.52 31.08 1.64
N ALA A 8 3.54 30.11 0.72
CA ALA A 8 4.62 29.11 0.62
C ALA A 8 5.89 29.64 -0.08
N VAL A 9 6.36 30.84 0.29
CA VAL A 9 7.53 31.53 -0.31
C VAL A 9 8.85 30.77 -0.05
N VAL A 10 8.84 29.82 0.88
CA VAL A 10 10.02 29.05 1.36
C VAL A 10 9.90 27.54 1.19
N LEU A 11 8.91 27.04 0.44
CA LEU A 11 8.72 25.60 0.29
C LEU A 11 9.90 24.97 -0.45
N LYS A 12 10.60 24.05 0.23
CA LYS A 12 11.74 23.27 -0.28
C LYS A 12 11.37 21.86 -0.69
N VAL A 13 10.53 21.20 0.10
CA VAL A 13 10.16 19.80 -0.10
C VAL A 13 8.65 19.68 -0.09
N LEU A 14 8.09 19.10 -1.15
CA LEU A 14 6.69 18.74 -1.24
C LEU A 14 6.57 17.30 -1.70
N ARG A 15 5.99 16.44 -0.86
CA ARG A 15 5.72 15.03 -1.17
C ARG A 15 4.25 14.73 -0.93
N MET A 16 3.56 14.36 -2.00
CA MET A 16 2.15 13.96 -1.99
C MET A 16 1.93 12.71 -2.87
N GLU A 17 2.96 11.88 -3.00
CA GLU A 17 2.90 10.60 -3.70
C GLU A 17 1.74 9.72 -3.21
N GLY A 18 1.13 8.96 -4.12
CA GLY A 18 0.23 7.85 -3.76
C GLY A 18 -1.12 8.29 -3.22
N ASN A 19 -1.59 9.48 -3.61
CA ASN A 19 -2.89 10.01 -3.24
C ASN A 19 -3.87 9.93 -4.43
N GLN A 20 -5.06 10.50 -4.25
CA GLN A 20 -6.08 10.60 -5.30
C GLN A 20 -6.23 12.05 -5.79
N LEU A 21 -5.12 12.79 -5.84
CA LEU A 21 -5.15 14.18 -6.32
C LEU A 21 -5.52 14.20 -7.80
N THR A 22 -6.57 14.93 -8.16
CA THR A 22 -7.08 15.02 -9.53
C THR A 22 -6.83 16.36 -10.20
N SER A 23 -6.36 17.37 -9.46
CA SER A 23 -6.19 18.72 -9.99
C SER A 23 -4.99 18.85 -10.92
N GLU A 24 -4.93 19.97 -11.65
CA GLU A 24 -3.72 20.39 -12.34
C GLU A 24 -2.61 20.81 -11.36
N LEU A 25 -1.38 20.90 -11.86
CA LEU A 25 -0.24 21.36 -11.07
C LEU A 25 -0.31 22.89 -10.95
N PRO A 26 -0.59 23.43 -9.76
CA PRO A 26 -0.84 24.85 -9.63
C PRO A 26 0.46 25.65 -9.80
N SER A 27 0.38 26.80 -10.46
CA SER A 27 1.55 27.67 -10.72
C SER A 27 2.26 28.10 -9.44
N VAL A 28 1.55 28.13 -8.31
CA VAL A 28 2.05 28.42 -6.96
C VAL A 28 3.13 27.44 -6.46
N TRP A 29 3.22 26.22 -7.00
CA TRP A 29 4.34 25.31 -6.73
C TRP A 29 5.64 25.79 -7.42
N ALA A 30 5.59 26.96 -8.03
CA ALA A 30 6.73 27.74 -8.48
C ALA A 30 7.56 28.40 -7.37
N SER A 31 7.46 28.02 -6.09
CA SER A 31 8.40 28.46 -5.04
C SER A 31 9.85 28.43 -5.55
N PRO A 32 10.59 29.55 -5.54
CA PRO A 32 11.97 29.58 -6.06
C PRO A 32 12.94 28.73 -5.24
N HIS A 33 12.53 28.33 -4.03
CA HIS A 33 13.32 27.53 -3.10
C HIS A 33 13.03 26.01 -3.19
N LEU A 34 12.17 25.58 -4.12
CA LEU A 34 11.77 24.18 -4.21
C LEU A 34 12.95 23.31 -4.66
N GLU A 35 13.30 22.34 -3.82
CA GLU A 35 14.40 21.39 -3.99
C GLU A 35 13.88 19.99 -4.37
N HIS A 36 12.73 19.58 -3.81
CA HIS A 36 12.15 18.26 -4.06
C HIS A 36 10.64 18.35 -4.27
N LEU A 37 10.16 17.90 -5.42
CA LEU A 37 8.74 17.77 -5.73
C LEU A 37 8.42 16.32 -6.09
N ASP A 38 7.56 15.69 -5.30
CA ASP A 38 7.02 14.38 -5.60
C ASP A 38 5.49 14.40 -5.48
N VAL A 39 4.83 14.22 -6.62
CA VAL A 39 3.36 14.02 -6.70
C VAL A 39 3.04 12.78 -7.52
N SER A 40 3.97 11.84 -7.57
CA SER A 40 3.82 10.61 -8.34
C SER A 40 2.63 9.76 -7.85
N HIS A 41 2.17 8.81 -8.68
CA HIS A 41 1.08 7.90 -8.32
C HIS A 41 -0.20 8.63 -7.87
N ASN A 42 -0.64 9.60 -8.65
CA ASN A 42 -1.88 10.35 -8.45
C ASN A 42 -2.76 10.32 -9.72
N LEU A 43 -3.80 11.15 -9.77
CA LEU A 43 -4.68 11.31 -10.92
C LEU A 43 -4.59 12.72 -11.52
N MET A 44 -3.48 13.43 -11.26
CA MET A 44 -3.29 14.81 -11.68
C MET A 44 -3.17 14.90 -13.21
N HIS A 45 -3.66 15.99 -13.79
CA HIS A 45 -3.73 16.16 -15.24
C HIS A 45 -3.33 17.57 -15.68
N GLY A 46 -3.46 17.86 -16.96
CA GLY A 46 -3.14 19.16 -17.54
C GLY A 46 -1.66 19.34 -17.86
N TYR A 47 -1.29 20.57 -18.20
CA TYR A 47 0.04 20.94 -18.66
C TYR A 47 0.97 21.27 -17.49
N LEU A 48 2.26 21.00 -17.68
CA LEU A 48 3.27 21.42 -16.71
C LEU A 48 3.56 22.92 -16.84
N PRO A 49 3.53 23.68 -15.73
CA PRO A 49 3.84 25.10 -15.77
C PRO A 49 5.34 25.29 -16.04
N LYS A 50 5.68 26.07 -17.08
CA LYS A 50 7.08 26.27 -17.53
C LYS A 50 8.04 26.70 -16.43
N VAL A 51 7.56 27.48 -15.47
CA VAL A 51 8.32 27.96 -14.31
C VAL A 51 8.88 26.83 -13.42
N LEU A 52 8.31 25.62 -13.50
CA LEU A 52 8.84 24.44 -12.80
C LEU A 52 10.24 24.07 -13.28
N PHE A 53 10.53 24.31 -14.55
CA PHE A 53 11.80 23.98 -15.20
C PHE A 53 12.84 25.11 -15.13
N LEU A 54 12.49 26.24 -14.51
CA LEU A 54 13.38 27.38 -14.30
C LEU A 54 14.03 27.37 -12.91
N LYS A 55 13.93 26.25 -12.19
CA LYS A 55 14.33 26.14 -10.79
C LYS A 55 15.75 25.64 -10.64
N GLU A 56 16.69 26.55 -10.35
CA GLU A 56 18.11 26.20 -10.25
C GLU A 56 18.43 25.23 -9.09
N ASN A 57 17.64 25.28 -8.01
CA ASN A 57 17.83 24.45 -6.81
C ASN A 57 17.03 23.14 -6.82
N LEU A 58 16.28 22.84 -7.87
CA LEU A 58 15.46 21.62 -7.93
C LEU A 58 16.35 20.40 -8.13
N HIS A 59 16.35 19.48 -7.17
CA HIS A 59 17.12 18.24 -7.17
C HIS A 59 16.30 17.04 -7.64
N THR A 60 15.01 17.01 -7.30
CA THR A 60 14.11 15.88 -7.63
C THR A 60 12.78 16.39 -8.15
N LEU A 61 12.38 15.87 -9.30
CA LEU A 61 11.06 16.05 -9.88
C LEU A 61 10.45 14.70 -10.26
N SER A 62 9.49 14.25 -9.44
CA SER A 62 8.75 13.01 -9.67
C SER A 62 7.27 13.30 -9.91
N LEU A 63 6.84 13.15 -11.16
CA LEU A 63 5.46 13.37 -11.61
C LEU A 63 4.84 12.10 -12.20
N ASN A 64 5.56 10.99 -12.18
CA ASN A 64 5.21 9.75 -12.86
C ASN A 64 3.92 9.10 -12.35
N HIS A 65 3.32 8.23 -13.17
CA HIS A 65 2.01 7.63 -12.89
C HIS A 65 0.92 8.66 -12.59
N ASN A 66 0.79 9.64 -13.49
CA ASN A 66 -0.27 10.65 -13.50
C ASN A 66 -0.88 10.74 -14.91
N ARG A 67 -1.75 11.73 -15.13
CA ARG A 67 -2.40 12.01 -16.42
C ARG A 67 -1.93 13.33 -17.03
N PHE A 68 -0.76 13.83 -16.63
CA PHE A 68 -0.16 15.04 -17.21
C PHE A 68 0.05 14.86 -18.72
N ASN A 69 -0.18 15.92 -19.48
CA ASN A 69 -0.13 15.90 -20.93
C ASN A 69 0.57 17.13 -21.53
N GLY A 70 0.65 17.16 -22.86
CA GLY A 70 1.29 18.23 -23.60
C GLY A 70 2.79 18.04 -23.75
N HIS A 71 3.48 19.13 -24.06
CA HIS A 71 4.88 19.13 -24.45
C HIS A 71 5.78 19.56 -23.29
N LEU A 72 6.97 18.99 -23.22
CA LEU A 72 8.04 19.56 -22.41
C LEU A 72 8.52 20.88 -23.04
N PRO A 73 8.88 21.90 -22.25
CA PRO A 73 9.30 23.17 -22.80
C PRO A 73 10.63 23.02 -23.54
N ALA A 74 10.75 23.67 -24.70
CA ALA A 74 11.93 23.64 -25.56
C ALA A 74 12.41 25.07 -25.85
N GLY A 75 13.72 25.22 -26.14
CA GLY A 75 14.41 26.48 -26.36
C GLY A 75 15.48 26.75 -25.30
N GLU A 76 16.46 27.59 -25.64
CA GLU A 76 17.68 27.84 -24.84
C GLU A 76 17.42 28.34 -23.40
N GLU A 77 16.22 28.88 -23.12
CA GLU A 77 15.83 29.38 -21.80
C GLU A 77 14.71 28.57 -21.13
N ALA A 78 14.29 27.45 -21.73
CA ALA A 78 13.22 26.61 -21.21
C ALA A 78 13.60 25.86 -19.93
N TRP A 79 14.89 25.60 -19.74
CA TRP A 79 15.43 24.81 -18.64
C TRP A 79 16.57 25.57 -17.93
N LYS A 80 16.51 25.63 -16.59
CA LYS A 80 17.57 26.18 -15.73
C LYS A 80 17.89 25.29 -14.53
N CYS A 81 17.40 24.05 -14.50
CA CYS A 81 17.53 23.13 -13.36
C CYS A 81 18.92 22.49 -13.24
N LYS A 82 19.93 23.31 -12.96
CA LYS A 82 21.34 22.87 -12.87
C LYS A 82 21.59 21.83 -11.79
N ALA A 83 20.82 21.85 -10.70
CA ALA A 83 20.94 20.90 -9.59
C ALA A 83 20.10 19.62 -9.76
N LEU A 84 19.37 19.45 -10.87
CA LEU A 84 18.44 18.34 -11.05
C LEU A 84 19.18 17.03 -11.20
N ARG A 85 18.93 16.10 -10.27
CA ARG A 85 19.52 14.75 -10.25
C ARG A 85 18.52 13.69 -10.68
N ILE A 86 17.25 13.84 -10.34
CA ILE A 86 16.20 12.84 -10.62
C ILE A 86 15.04 13.51 -11.34
N LEU A 87 14.76 13.04 -12.55
CA LEU A 87 13.60 13.42 -13.35
C LEU A 87 12.78 12.16 -13.70
N ARG A 88 11.58 12.06 -13.13
CA ARG A 88 10.64 10.96 -13.40
C ARG A 88 9.34 11.50 -13.95
N LEU A 89 9.16 11.33 -15.25
CA LEU A 89 7.95 11.70 -15.98
C LEU A 89 7.28 10.49 -16.63
N ASP A 90 7.67 9.28 -16.20
CA ASP A 90 7.20 8.02 -16.76
C ASP A 90 5.70 7.78 -16.52
N HIS A 91 5.07 6.99 -17.39
CA HIS A 91 3.65 6.65 -17.28
C HIS A 91 2.73 7.88 -17.18
N CYS A 92 2.93 8.85 -18.08
CA CYS A 92 2.08 10.02 -18.24
C CYS A 92 1.54 10.07 -19.69
N ARG A 93 1.20 11.25 -20.21
CA ARG A 93 0.68 11.46 -21.57
C ARG A 93 1.44 12.58 -22.29
N PHE A 94 2.74 12.72 -22.01
CA PHE A 94 3.58 13.73 -22.64
C PHE A 94 3.78 13.43 -24.13
N GLN A 95 3.83 14.47 -24.95
CA GLN A 95 3.84 14.42 -26.41
C GLN A 95 4.99 15.25 -27.01
N GLY A 96 5.26 14.99 -28.29
CA GLY A 96 6.26 15.69 -29.10
C GLY A 96 7.69 15.33 -28.73
N PRO A 97 8.68 16.17 -29.09
CA PRO A 97 10.09 15.85 -28.91
C PRO A 97 10.53 15.90 -27.45
N VAL A 98 11.49 15.05 -27.09
CA VAL A 98 12.29 15.26 -25.88
C VAL A 98 13.20 16.46 -26.12
N PRO A 99 13.11 17.55 -25.33
CA PRO A 99 13.89 18.76 -25.60
C PRO A 99 15.40 18.50 -25.48
N ARG A 100 16.18 18.94 -26.47
CA ARG A 100 17.64 18.85 -26.42
C ARG A 100 18.22 19.65 -25.26
N ASP A 101 17.57 20.76 -24.93
CA ASP A 101 17.92 21.69 -23.84
C ASP A 101 17.85 21.05 -22.45
N LEU A 102 17.03 20.00 -22.26
CA LEU A 102 16.97 19.25 -21.00
C LEU A 102 18.35 18.75 -20.58
N PHE A 103 19.05 18.06 -21.48
CA PHE A 103 20.35 17.47 -21.20
C PHE A 103 21.46 18.52 -21.13
N VAL A 104 21.33 19.62 -21.87
CA VAL A 104 22.29 20.73 -21.82
C VAL A 104 22.18 21.51 -20.50
N ALA A 105 20.97 21.75 -20.01
CA ALA A 105 20.72 22.57 -18.83
C ALA A 105 20.82 21.81 -17.50
N CYS A 106 20.80 20.47 -17.51
CA CYS A 106 20.79 19.63 -16.31
C CYS A 106 22.04 18.71 -16.25
N PRO A 107 23.26 19.24 -16.07
CA PRO A 107 24.48 18.43 -16.10
C PRO A 107 24.62 17.46 -14.92
N ALA A 108 23.92 17.72 -13.81
CA ALA A 108 23.91 16.86 -12.62
C ALA A 108 22.90 15.70 -12.69
N LEU A 109 22.24 15.49 -13.84
CA LEU A 109 21.18 14.51 -13.98
C LEU A 109 21.72 13.08 -13.87
N GLU A 110 21.16 12.30 -12.96
CA GLU A 110 21.54 10.91 -12.67
C GLU A 110 20.48 9.91 -13.14
N VAL A 111 19.20 10.25 -12.98
CA VAL A 111 18.08 9.37 -13.34
C VAL A 111 17.10 10.15 -14.20
N CYS A 112 16.85 9.66 -15.41
CA CYS A 112 15.91 10.24 -16.36
C CYS A 112 14.97 9.17 -16.90
N LEU A 113 13.76 9.13 -16.35
CA LEU A 113 12.72 8.16 -16.74
C LEU A 113 11.60 8.88 -17.48
N LEU A 114 11.52 8.65 -18.79
CA LEU A 114 10.57 9.27 -19.72
C LEU A 114 9.69 8.22 -20.42
N ASN A 115 9.78 6.96 -20.00
CA ASN A 115 9.09 5.84 -20.60
C ASN A 115 7.56 5.89 -20.44
N ASN A 116 6.85 5.10 -21.25
CA ASN A 116 5.39 5.02 -21.26
C ASN A 116 4.73 6.40 -21.39
N ASN A 117 5.19 7.15 -22.38
CA ASN A 117 4.60 8.40 -22.81
C ASN A 117 4.30 8.30 -24.32
N THR A 118 4.00 9.44 -24.92
CA THR A 118 3.76 9.57 -26.36
C THR A 118 4.78 10.52 -26.99
N PHE A 119 6.01 10.55 -26.46
CA PHE A 119 7.10 11.33 -27.06
C PHE A 119 7.39 10.80 -28.47
N SER A 120 7.63 11.72 -29.40
CA SER A 120 7.88 11.48 -30.81
C SER A 120 9.15 12.20 -31.26
N GLU A 121 9.50 12.14 -32.55
CA GLU A 121 10.72 12.73 -33.12
C GLU A 121 12.01 12.00 -32.70
N GLU A 122 13.17 12.55 -33.10
CA GLU A 122 14.48 11.94 -32.84
C GLU A 122 14.91 11.97 -31.37
N ILE A 123 15.64 10.92 -30.95
CA ILE A 123 16.37 10.91 -29.68
C ILE A 123 17.38 12.08 -29.61
N PRO A 124 17.39 12.88 -28.53
CA PRO A 124 18.34 13.98 -28.37
C PRO A 124 19.81 13.54 -28.38
N ARG A 125 20.63 14.16 -29.23
CA ARG A 125 22.08 13.92 -29.29
C ARG A 125 22.88 14.78 -28.32
N THR A 126 22.25 15.27 -27.25
CA THR A 126 22.85 16.15 -26.24
C THR A 126 23.09 15.46 -24.90
N MET A 127 22.80 14.15 -24.79
CA MET A 127 22.93 13.37 -23.55
C MET A 127 24.37 13.33 -22.99
N ASN A 128 25.38 13.56 -23.83
CA ASN A 128 26.77 13.70 -23.40
C ASN A 128 27.03 14.86 -22.42
N HIS A 129 26.08 15.80 -22.28
CA HIS A 129 26.16 16.89 -21.31
C HIS A 129 25.74 16.47 -19.89
N CYS A 130 25.28 15.23 -19.70
CA CYS A 130 24.94 14.65 -18.40
C CYS A 130 25.91 13.51 -18.05
N PRO A 131 27.18 13.81 -17.68
CA PRO A 131 28.17 12.77 -17.36
C PRO A 131 27.81 11.96 -16.09
N GLU A 132 26.91 12.51 -15.27
CA GLU A 132 26.44 11.89 -14.03
C GLU A 132 25.33 10.85 -14.25
N LEU A 133 24.86 10.67 -15.49
CA LEU A 133 23.72 9.80 -15.80
C LEU A 133 24.00 8.33 -15.45
N ILE A 134 23.11 7.75 -14.65
CA ILE A 134 23.14 6.37 -14.15
C ILE A 134 22.05 5.54 -14.83
N GLU A 135 20.86 6.10 -14.99
CA GLU A 135 19.70 5.41 -15.53
C GLU A 135 18.96 6.30 -16.52
N LEU A 136 18.72 5.77 -17.71
CA LEU A 136 18.05 6.47 -18.79
C LEU A 136 17.04 5.54 -19.48
N ASP A 137 15.78 5.91 -19.38
CA ASP A 137 14.69 5.10 -19.92
C ASP A 137 13.75 5.91 -20.79
N PHE A 138 13.72 5.57 -22.08
CA PHE A 138 12.84 6.12 -23.10
C PHE A 138 11.80 5.11 -23.58
N HIS A 139 11.68 3.95 -22.96
CA HIS A 139 10.90 2.86 -23.52
C HIS A 139 9.42 3.19 -23.67
N ALA A 140 8.73 2.43 -24.52
CA ALA A 140 7.32 2.60 -24.75
C ALA A 140 6.94 4.06 -25.12
N ASN A 141 7.70 4.67 -26.02
CA ASN A 141 7.40 5.93 -26.72
C ASN A 141 7.38 5.72 -28.25
N PHE A 142 7.12 6.80 -28.99
CA PHE A 142 7.15 6.89 -30.46
C PHE A 142 8.41 7.61 -30.99
N LEU A 143 9.50 7.56 -30.22
CA LEU A 143 10.78 8.16 -30.61
C LEU A 143 11.37 7.43 -31.82
N SER A 144 12.11 8.18 -32.63
CA SER A 144 12.74 7.70 -33.86
C SER A 144 14.21 8.07 -33.94
N GLY A 145 14.85 7.67 -35.05
CA GLY A 145 16.27 7.92 -35.30
C GLY A 145 17.19 6.86 -34.70
N SER A 146 18.49 7.09 -34.84
CA SER A 146 19.53 6.19 -34.32
C SER A 146 19.90 6.53 -32.88
N VAL A 147 20.22 5.50 -32.10
CA VAL A 147 20.78 5.69 -30.76
C VAL A 147 22.13 6.41 -30.88
N PRO A 148 22.34 7.55 -30.19
CA PRO A 148 23.56 8.35 -30.30
C PRO A 148 24.73 7.72 -29.53
N CYS A 149 25.24 6.61 -30.06
CA CYS A 149 26.27 5.77 -29.41
C CYS A 149 27.55 6.56 -29.09
N ILE A 150 27.94 7.52 -29.94
CA ILE A 150 29.15 8.33 -29.74
C ILE A 150 28.98 9.23 -28.51
N GLN A 151 27.81 9.86 -28.35
CA GLN A 151 27.51 10.77 -27.25
C GLN A 151 27.40 10.04 -25.91
N LEU A 152 26.89 8.80 -25.91
CA LEU A 152 26.75 8.01 -24.69
C LEU A 152 28.11 7.56 -24.10
N LYS A 153 29.21 7.64 -24.86
CA LYS A 153 30.57 7.37 -24.34
C LYS A 153 30.95 8.28 -23.17
N ASP A 154 30.44 9.51 -23.16
CA ASP A 154 30.75 10.48 -22.11
C ASP A 154 29.93 10.22 -20.84
N CYS A 155 28.86 9.41 -20.91
CA CYS A 155 28.02 9.01 -19.79
C CYS A 155 28.64 7.81 -19.04
N THR A 156 29.82 7.99 -18.48
CA THR A 156 30.62 6.91 -17.88
C THR A 156 29.98 6.21 -16.67
N LYS A 157 28.97 6.81 -16.04
CA LYS A 157 28.26 6.25 -14.89
C LYS A 157 27.01 5.45 -15.27
N LEU A 158 26.70 5.36 -16.56
CA LEU A 158 25.47 4.76 -17.05
C LEU A 158 25.47 3.25 -16.76
N LYS A 159 24.45 2.80 -16.01
CA LYS A 159 24.26 1.41 -15.61
C LYS A 159 23.03 0.78 -16.26
N GLN A 160 22.04 1.58 -16.64
CA GLN A 160 20.81 1.10 -17.24
C GLN A 160 20.37 2.01 -18.37
N LEU A 161 20.06 1.40 -19.51
CA LEU A 161 19.69 2.10 -20.74
C LEU A 161 18.60 1.34 -21.49
N ASN A 162 17.50 2.04 -21.77
CA ASN A 162 16.38 1.46 -22.49
C ASN A 162 15.81 2.44 -23.53
N PHE A 163 15.83 2.03 -24.80
CA PHE A 163 15.34 2.82 -25.94
C PHE A 163 14.20 2.13 -26.70
N HIS A 164 13.59 1.10 -26.11
CA HIS A 164 12.64 0.28 -26.85
C HIS A 164 11.33 1.01 -27.18
N THR A 165 10.89 1.00 -28.44
CA THR A 165 9.65 1.68 -28.90
C THR A 165 8.41 0.78 -28.74
N GLN A 166 7.21 1.34 -28.56
CA GLN A 166 5.97 0.54 -28.51
C GLN A 166 5.75 -0.24 -29.81
N ARG A 167 5.29 -1.49 -29.69
CA ARG A 167 5.00 -2.38 -30.83
C ARG A 167 3.55 -2.21 -31.27
N GLY A 168 3.35 -1.84 -32.54
CA GLY A 168 2.02 -1.85 -33.19
C GLY A 168 1.59 -0.46 -33.65
N GLU A 169 1.54 -0.30 -34.98
CA GLU A 169 1.21 0.91 -35.75
C GLU A 169 2.40 1.88 -35.89
N GLU A 170 3.02 1.89 -37.07
CA GLU A 170 4.31 2.54 -37.37
C GLU A 170 4.37 4.02 -36.94
N PRO A 171 5.36 4.37 -36.10
CA PRO A 171 6.34 5.37 -36.55
C PRO A 171 7.79 4.90 -36.30
N LEU A 172 8.66 5.23 -37.28
CA LEU A 172 10.12 5.05 -37.34
C LEU A 172 10.79 4.47 -36.08
N VAL A 173 10.90 3.13 -36.05
CA VAL A 173 11.61 2.34 -35.03
C VAL A 173 12.98 2.94 -34.75
N VAL A 174 13.35 3.09 -33.48
CA VAL A 174 14.76 3.21 -33.06
C VAL A 174 15.44 1.91 -33.48
N ARG A 175 15.95 1.89 -34.71
CA ARG A 175 16.69 0.76 -35.24
C ARG A 175 18.08 0.87 -34.67
N ALA A 176 18.46 -0.10 -33.84
CA ALA A 176 19.84 -0.44 -33.62
C ALA A 176 20.13 -1.64 -34.54
N ASP A 177 20.72 -1.39 -35.70
CA ASP A 177 21.32 -2.48 -36.48
C ASP A 177 22.45 -3.15 -35.66
N ASP A 178 22.88 -4.35 -36.04
CA ASP A 178 23.89 -5.09 -35.27
C ASP A 178 25.20 -4.30 -35.08
N GLY A 179 25.52 -3.39 -36.01
CA GLY A 179 26.65 -2.48 -35.90
C GLY A 179 26.45 -1.40 -34.83
N GLN A 180 25.25 -0.82 -34.75
CA GLN A 180 24.87 0.14 -33.71
C GLN A 180 24.76 -0.53 -32.33
N LYS A 181 24.30 -1.78 -32.27
CA LYS A 181 24.30 -2.55 -31.01
C LYS A 181 25.73 -2.74 -30.49
N ALA A 182 26.65 -3.18 -31.36
CA ALA A 182 28.05 -3.33 -31.01
C ALA A 182 28.69 -1.99 -30.62
N ALA A 183 28.39 -0.91 -31.34
CA ALA A 183 28.88 0.43 -31.02
C ALA A 183 28.35 0.95 -29.69
N LEU A 184 27.10 0.63 -29.33
CA LEU A 184 26.50 1.01 -28.06
C LEU A 184 27.11 0.24 -26.90
N ILE A 185 27.26 -1.07 -27.04
CA ILE A 185 27.96 -1.92 -26.04
C ILE A 185 29.39 -1.43 -25.85
N ALA A 186 30.10 -1.07 -26.92
CA ALA A 186 31.44 -0.51 -26.84
C ALA A 186 31.48 0.90 -26.22
N ALA A 187 30.39 1.67 -26.32
CA ALA A 187 30.31 3.00 -25.75
C ALA A 187 30.05 2.98 -24.24
N VAL A 188 29.23 2.04 -23.77
CA VAL A 188 28.82 1.90 -22.38
C VAL A 188 28.93 0.43 -21.92
N PRO A 189 30.15 -0.10 -21.73
CA PRO A 189 30.38 -1.53 -21.51
C PRO A 189 29.82 -2.06 -20.18
N ASP A 190 29.73 -1.20 -19.17
CA ASP A 190 29.19 -1.54 -17.84
C ASP A 190 27.67 -1.29 -17.73
N CYS A 191 27.02 -0.92 -18.84
CA CYS A 191 25.60 -0.60 -18.87
C CYS A 191 24.76 -1.80 -19.29
N PHE A 192 23.70 -2.09 -18.52
CA PHE A 192 22.66 -3.02 -18.91
C PHE A 192 21.75 -2.36 -19.95
N ILE A 193 21.79 -2.87 -21.18
CA ILE A 193 21.00 -2.37 -22.31
C ILE A 193 19.82 -3.32 -22.54
N ILE A 194 18.61 -2.80 -22.53
CA ILE A 194 17.39 -3.56 -22.80
C ILE A 194 17.05 -3.45 -24.29
N TRP A 195 17.02 -4.59 -24.99
CA TRP A 195 16.79 -4.64 -26.43
C TRP A 195 15.32 -4.88 -26.81
N PRO A 196 14.87 -4.36 -27.97
CA PRO A 196 13.59 -4.72 -28.56
C PRO A 196 13.43 -6.24 -28.74
N GLY A 197 12.37 -6.83 -28.19
CA GLY A 197 12.04 -8.26 -28.36
C GLY A 197 12.49 -9.20 -27.23
N GLU A 198 13.12 -8.71 -26.16
CA GLU A 198 13.34 -9.48 -24.92
C GLU A 198 12.12 -9.42 -23.96
N GLU A 199 11.06 -8.70 -24.35
CA GLU A 199 9.86 -8.39 -23.57
C GLU A 199 9.06 -9.60 -23.10
N GLU A 200 8.98 -10.67 -23.91
CA GLU A 200 8.18 -11.85 -23.56
C GLU A 200 8.70 -12.50 -22.26
N ASN A 201 9.95 -12.23 -21.89
CA ASN A 201 10.54 -12.70 -20.66
C ASN A 201 10.45 -11.66 -19.54
N VAL A 202 10.68 -10.37 -19.81
CA VAL A 202 10.72 -9.34 -18.74
C VAL A 202 9.33 -8.90 -18.30
N GLU A 203 8.40 -8.67 -19.22
CA GLU A 203 7.03 -8.24 -18.86
C GLU A 203 6.21 -9.41 -18.33
N ALA A 204 6.40 -10.62 -18.88
CA ALA A 204 5.88 -11.84 -18.27
C ALA A 204 6.49 -12.08 -16.87
N THR A 205 7.77 -11.75 -16.66
CA THR A 205 8.40 -11.84 -15.33
C THR A 205 7.82 -10.79 -14.39
N ARG A 206 7.65 -9.54 -14.82
CA ARG A 206 7.07 -8.45 -14.01
C ARG A 206 5.61 -8.70 -13.68
N GLU A 207 4.83 -9.26 -14.62
CA GLU A 207 3.44 -9.65 -14.40
C GLU A 207 3.34 -10.88 -13.49
N LYS A 208 4.24 -11.87 -13.64
CA LYS A 208 4.39 -12.99 -12.70
C LYS A 208 4.77 -12.51 -11.30
N GLU A 209 5.67 -11.54 -11.17
CA GLU A 209 6.08 -10.95 -9.90
C GLU A 209 4.95 -10.17 -9.24
N LYS A 210 4.18 -9.40 -10.02
CA LYS A 210 2.98 -8.69 -9.54
C LYS A 210 1.92 -9.68 -9.06
N LYS A 211 1.62 -10.72 -9.84
CA LYS A 211 0.71 -11.81 -9.45
C LYS A 211 1.21 -12.55 -8.21
N LEU A 212 2.53 -12.79 -8.09
CA LEU A 212 3.13 -13.41 -6.92
C LEU A 212 3.05 -12.51 -5.67
N ALA A 213 3.23 -11.20 -5.82
CA ALA A 213 3.10 -10.23 -4.74
C ALA A 213 1.64 -10.10 -4.25
N GLU A 214 0.67 -10.09 -5.17
CA GLU A 214 -0.76 -10.12 -4.84
C GLU A 214 -1.14 -11.44 -4.14
N LEU A 215 -0.63 -12.58 -4.62
CA LEU A 215 -0.84 -13.88 -3.98
C LEU A 215 -0.22 -13.95 -2.58
N LYS A 216 0.98 -13.38 -2.38
CA LYS A 216 1.63 -13.28 -1.06
C LYS A 216 0.80 -12.42 -0.10
N LYS A 217 0.34 -11.24 -0.54
CA LYS A 217 -0.57 -10.40 0.26
C LYS A 217 -1.87 -11.12 0.61
N GLY A 218 -2.43 -11.88 -0.32
CA GLY A 218 -3.61 -12.71 -0.08
C GLY A 218 -3.37 -13.81 0.95
N LYS A 219 -2.24 -14.51 0.88
CA LYS A 219 -1.84 -15.53 1.86
C LYS A 219 -1.60 -14.93 3.26
N GLU A 220 -0.92 -13.80 3.35
CA GLU A 220 -0.71 -13.11 4.63
C GLU A 220 -2.02 -12.66 5.27
N LYS A 221 -2.96 -12.13 4.45
CA LYS A 221 -4.29 -11.77 4.91
C LYS A 221 -5.06 -13.01 5.42
N ALA A 222 -5.07 -14.09 4.66
CA ALA A 222 -5.73 -15.34 5.05
C ALA A 222 -5.11 -15.96 6.31
N GLU A 223 -3.78 -15.88 6.48
CA GLU A 223 -3.11 -16.34 7.69
C GLU A 223 -3.47 -15.49 8.91
N ARG A 224 -3.55 -14.16 8.76
CA ARG A 224 -4.03 -13.26 9.83
C ARG A 224 -5.47 -13.58 10.23
N GLU A 225 -6.36 -13.77 9.25
CA GLU A 225 -7.76 -14.14 9.50
C GLU A 225 -7.88 -15.50 10.20
N ARG A 226 -7.09 -16.50 9.77
CA ARG A 226 -7.05 -17.81 10.43
C ARG A 226 -6.52 -17.75 11.86
N LYS A 227 -5.47 -16.96 12.13
CA LYS A 227 -4.95 -16.74 13.49
C LYS A 227 -5.99 -16.05 14.37
N ALA A 228 -6.68 -15.04 13.85
CA ALA A 228 -7.76 -14.35 14.56
C ALA A 228 -8.92 -15.32 14.88
N ALA A 229 -9.36 -16.13 13.91
CA ALA A 229 -10.41 -17.12 14.13
C ALA A 229 -10.01 -18.20 15.15
N TYR A 230 -8.75 -18.65 15.12
CA TYR A 230 -8.24 -19.61 16.11
C TYR A 230 -8.22 -19.01 17.52
N GLN A 231 -7.79 -17.75 17.67
CA GLN A 231 -7.82 -17.07 18.97
C GLN A 231 -9.25 -16.93 19.48
N GLN A 232 -10.19 -16.51 18.62
CA GLN A 232 -11.60 -16.40 18.98
C GLN A 232 -12.21 -17.75 19.40
N TRP A 233 -11.85 -18.84 18.72
CA TRP A 233 -12.26 -20.19 19.10
C TRP A 233 -11.69 -20.58 20.47
N LYS A 234 -10.40 -20.30 20.72
CA LYS A 234 -9.73 -20.60 21.99
C LYS A 234 -10.36 -19.83 23.16
N ASP A 235 -10.64 -18.54 22.95
CA ASP A 235 -11.34 -17.70 23.94
C ASP A 235 -12.75 -18.26 24.23
N SER A 236 -13.46 -18.73 23.18
CA SER A 236 -14.78 -19.36 23.32
C SER A 236 -14.71 -20.69 24.09
N GLU A 237 -13.67 -21.49 23.89
CA GLU A 237 -13.45 -22.74 24.63
C GLU A 237 -13.19 -22.47 26.12
N GLU A 238 -12.44 -21.42 26.46
CA GLU A 238 -12.19 -21.03 27.84
C GLU A 238 -13.46 -20.52 28.53
N ILE A 239 -14.29 -19.75 27.80
CA ILE A 239 -15.62 -19.33 28.27
C ILE A 239 -16.51 -20.55 28.53
N ALA A 240 -16.51 -21.54 27.63
CA ALA A 240 -17.30 -22.76 27.79
C ALA A 240 -16.87 -23.58 29.02
N LYS A 241 -15.55 -23.71 29.27
CA LYS A 241 -15.03 -24.37 30.48
C LYS A 241 -15.43 -23.65 31.76
N LYS A 242 -15.36 -22.31 31.77
CA LYS A 242 -15.83 -21.50 32.91
C LYS A 242 -17.33 -21.72 33.14
N ALA A 243 -18.14 -21.68 32.09
CA ALA A 243 -19.57 -21.92 32.18
C ALA A 243 -19.92 -23.32 32.73
N GLN A 244 -19.18 -24.36 32.33
CA GLN A 244 -19.34 -25.72 32.89
C GLN A 244 -19.01 -25.76 34.39
N SER A 245 -17.93 -25.08 34.82
CA SER A 245 -17.60 -24.98 36.25
C SER A 245 -18.70 -24.27 37.04
N THR A 246 -19.23 -23.16 36.51
CA THR A 246 -20.33 -22.42 37.15
C THR A 246 -21.61 -23.26 37.23
N LEU A 247 -21.91 -24.06 36.20
CA LEU A 247 -23.04 -24.97 36.19
C LEU A 247 -22.89 -26.03 37.30
N ALA A 248 -21.72 -26.65 37.44
CA ALA A 248 -21.46 -27.63 38.49
C ALA A 248 -21.58 -27.04 39.90
N GLU A 249 -21.11 -25.80 40.10
CA GLU A 249 -21.29 -25.08 41.37
C GLU A 249 -22.76 -24.80 41.68
N LEU A 250 -23.55 -24.39 40.67
CA LEU A 250 -24.99 -24.17 40.80
C LEU A 250 -25.74 -25.46 41.15
N GLU A 251 -25.41 -26.57 40.49
CA GLU A 251 -26.00 -27.89 40.78
C GLU A 251 -25.68 -28.33 42.22
N ALA A 252 -24.44 -28.16 42.66
CA ALA A 252 -24.03 -28.46 44.04
C ALA A 252 -24.75 -27.57 45.06
N HIS A 253 -24.95 -26.29 44.75
CA HIS A 253 -25.73 -25.37 45.60
C HIS A 253 -27.20 -25.78 45.67
N MET A 254 -27.83 -26.11 44.54
CA MET A 254 -29.21 -26.61 44.50
C MET A 254 -29.39 -27.91 45.31
N ALA A 255 -28.44 -28.83 45.22
CA ALA A 255 -28.46 -30.06 46.02
C ALA A 255 -28.42 -29.77 47.54
N LYS A 256 -27.57 -28.82 47.97
CA LYS A 256 -27.52 -28.39 49.38
C LYS A 256 -28.82 -27.73 49.84
N VAL A 257 -29.41 -26.87 49.00
CA VAL A 257 -30.70 -26.23 49.31
C VAL A 257 -31.80 -27.29 49.44
N LYS A 258 -31.84 -28.27 48.53
CA LYS A 258 -32.80 -29.38 48.57
C LYS A 258 -32.64 -30.22 49.83
N ALA A 259 -31.41 -30.60 50.20
CA ALA A 259 -31.13 -31.35 51.42
C ALA A 259 -31.59 -30.60 52.68
N LYS A 260 -31.32 -29.29 52.77
CA LYS A 260 -31.82 -28.45 53.87
C LYS A 260 -33.36 -28.38 53.92
N ALA A 261 -34.01 -28.32 52.77
CA ALA A 261 -35.47 -28.32 52.68
C ALA A 261 -36.06 -29.67 53.14
N GLU A 262 -35.45 -30.78 52.73
CA GLU A 262 -35.83 -32.14 53.16
C GLU A 262 -35.61 -32.35 54.66
N GLU A 263 -34.47 -31.90 55.22
CA GLU A 263 -34.20 -31.95 56.66
C GLU A 263 -35.21 -31.10 57.45
N GLY A 264 -35.53 -29.89 56.97
CA GLY A 264 -36.56 -29.04 57.55
C GLY A 264 -37.96 -29.66 57.49
N ALA A 265 -38.29 -30.36 56.40
CA ALA A 265 -39.55 -31.08 56.26
C ALA A 265 -39.61 -32.30 57.19
N ALA A 266 -38.52 -33.07 57.30
CA ALA A 266 -38.40 -34.21 58.20
C ALA A 266 -38.53 -33.79 59.66
N LYS A 267 -37.91 -32.68 60.06
CA LYS A 267 -38.07 -32.12 61.40
C LYS A 267 -39.51 -31.72 61.70
N LYS A 268 -40.18 -31.00 60.78
CA LYS A 268 -41.61 -30.66 60.94
C LYS A 268 -42.49 -31.91 61.03
N ARG A 269 -42.17 -32.97 60.28
CA ARG A 269 -42.87 -34.27 60.34
C ARG A 269 -42.70 -34.92 61.72
N ALA A 270 -41.47 -34.97 62.23
CA ALA A 270 -41.17 -35.52 63.55
C ALA A 270 -41.84 -34.73 64.68
N ASP A 271 -41.84 -33.39 64.61
CA ASP A 271 -42.54 -32.54 65.57
C ASP A 271 -44.06 -32.79 65.54
N PHE A 272 -44.63 -33.01 64.34
CA PHE A 272 -46.04 -33.35 64.16
C PHE A 272 -46.37 -34.75 64.72
N ASP A 273 -45.54 -35.76 64.43
CA ASP A 273 -45.73 -37.12 64.94
C ASP A 273 -45.61 -37.16 66.48
N ALA A 274 -44.69 -36.40 67.06
CA ALA A 274 -44.56 -36.25 68.51
C ALA A 274 -45.79 -35.56 69.14
N PHE A 275 -46.34 -34.55 68.48
CA PHE A 275 -47.59 -33.92 68.89
C PHE A 275 -48.76 -34.91 68.87
N MET A 276 -48.88 -35.71 67.81
CA MET A 276 -49.93 -36.73 67.69
C MET A 276 -49.82 -37.81 68.78
N ALA A 277 -48.60 -38.30 69.06
CA ALA A 277 -48.37 -39.27 70.12
C ALA A 277 -48.76 -38.74 71.51
N LYS A 278 -48.49 -37.45 71.79
CA LYS A 278 -48.91 -36.82 73.04
C LYS A 278 -50.43 -36.75 73.15
N ARG A 279 -51.11 -36.35 72.08
CA ARG A 279 -52.57 -36.30 72.03
C ARG A 279 -53.20 -37.67 72.24
N ASP A 280 -52.63 -38.71 71.63
CA ASP A 280 -53.13 -40.08 71.78
C ASP A 280 -52.92 -40.60 73.22
N ALA A 281 -51.81 -40.24 73.88
CA ALA A 281 -51.61 -40.52 75.29
C ALA A 281 -52.60 -39.78 76.21
N GLU A 282 -52.91 -38.52 75.91
CA GLU A 282 -53.95 -37.74 76.61
C GLU A 282 -55.34 -38.37 76.41
N LEU A 283 -55.65 -38.86 75.21
CA LEU A 283 -56.89 -39.58 74.92
C LEU A 283 -56.97 -40.90 75.69
N GLU A 284 -55.87 -41.64 75.81
CA GLU A 284 -55.81 -42.87 76.60
C GLU A 284 -56.06 -42.60 78.09
N VAL A 285 -55.48 -41.51 78.63
CA VAL A 285 -55.75 -41.05 80.00
C VAL A 285 -57.22 -40.67 80.18
N SER A 286 -57.79 -39.92 79.23
CA SER A 286 -59.22 -39.57 79.23
C SER A 286 -60.11 -40.82 79.18
N THR A 287 -59.73 -41.84 78.41
CA THR A 287 -60.48 -43.10 78.31
C THR A 287 -60.40 -43.91 79.60
N LYS A 288 -59.24 -43.91 80.27
CA LYS A 288 -59.07 -44.54 81.58
C LYS A 288 -59.85 -43.81 82.67
N LEU A 289 -59.90 -42.48 82.63
CA LEU A 289 -60.73 -41.66 83.52
C LEU A 289 -62.22 -41.95 83.31
N ALA A 290 -62.70 -42.00 82.06
CA ALA A 290 -64.09 -42.35 81.76
C ALA A 290 -64.47 -43.74 82.28
N LYS A 291 -63.58 -44.74 82.15
CA LYS A 291 -63.79 -46.08 82.73
C LYS A 291 -63.76 -46.08 84.26
N PHE A 292 -62.98 -45.20 84.88
CA PHE A 292 -62.94 -45.06 86.33
C PHE A 292 -64.22 -44.41 86.85
N GLU A 293 -64.77 -43.42 86.12
CA GLU A 293 -66.07 -42.82 86.40
C GLU A 293 -67.23 -43.81 86.24
N GLU A 294 -67.21 -44.69 85.22
CA GLU A 294 -68.18 -45.80 85.09
C GLU A 294 -68.13 -46.79 86.26
N CYS A 295 -66.95 -47.05 86.85
CA CYS A 295 -66.81 -47.91 88.03
C CYS A 295 -67.26 -47.23 89.34
N LEU A 296 -67.38 -45.90 89.37
CA LEU A 296 -67.79 -45.11 90.53
C LEU A 296 -69.31 -44.88 90.61
N GLN A 297 -70.04 -45.08 89.51
CA GLN A 297 -71.51 -45.04 89.44
C GLN A 297 -72.13 -46.40 89.77
#